data_AF-A0AAW2JCL7-F1
#
_entry.id   AF-A0AAW2JCL7-F1
#
_cell.length_a   1.000
_cell.length_b   1.000
_cell.length_c   1.000
_cell.angle_alpha   90.00
_cell.angle_beta   90.00
_cell.angle_gamma   90.00
#
_symmetry.space_group_name_H-M   'P 1'
#
loop_
_entity.id
_entity.type
_entity.pdbx_description
1 polymer ?
#
loop_
_entity_poly.entity_id
_entity_poly.type
_entity_poly.pdbx_seq_one_letter_code
_entity_poly.pdbx_strand_id
1 'polypeptide(L)'
;MTIPAGTRLIVLVLGICIACFLTINGVECSPSSDAVFDIFNYGAKAEPKFDNALAIIKAWKAACESSGPAKVVIPAGDFMAGEVVFSGPCKAPTTTVEIQGHLLANIDPSTYTSGAWIMVQRVDNVVLTGGGDHQR
;
A
#
# COMPACT_ATOMS: atom_id res chain seq x y z
N MET A 1 25.64 -10.61 44.09
CA MET A 1 24.85 -10.80 45.32
C MET A 1 23.74 -11.79 44.98
N THR A 2 23.69 -12.90 45.71
CA THR A 2 23.09 -14.19 45.34
C THR A 2 21.56 -14.17 45.22
N ILE A 3 21.02 -14.78 44.15
CA ILE A 3 19.58 -15.02 43.95
C ILE A 3 19.29 -16.49 44.33
N PRO A 4 18.34 -16.79 45.22
CA PRO A 4 18.10 -18.15 45.71
C PRO A 4 17.33 -19.01 44.70
N ALA A 5 17.57 -20.32 44.78
CA ALA A 5 17.01 -21.34 43.91
C ALA A 5 15.54 -21.64 44.21
N GLY A 6 14.73 -21.71 43.14
CA GLY A 6 13.43 -22.38 43.09
C GLY A 6 12.23 -21.47 43.36
N THR A 7 11.50 -21.08 42.30
CA THR A 7 10.02 -21.14 42.23
C THR A 7 9.56 -21.00 40.77
N ARG A 8 9.29 -22.17 40.18
CA ARG A 8 8.35 -22.55 39.10
C ARG A 8 7.92 -21.51 38.04
N LEU A 9 8.42 -21.78 36.83
CA LEU A 9 7.80 -21.58 35.53
C LEU A 9 6.26 -21.77 35.59
N ILE A 10 5.49 -20.70 35.46
CA ILE A 10 4.11 -20.76 34.94
C ILE A 10 4.05 -19.72 33.82
N VAL A 11 4.50 -20.18 32.65
CA VAL A 11 4.28 -19.52 31.37
C VAL A 11 2.79 -19.72 31.04
N LEU A 12 1.95 -18.79 31.48
CA LEU A 12 0.60 -18.64 30.91
C LEU A 12 0.72 -17.71 29.71
N VAL A 13 1.14 -18.29 28.58
CA VAL A 13 1.00 -17.69 27.26
C VAL A 13 -0.48 -17.66 26.93
N LEU A 14 -1.12 -16.51 27.16
CA LEU A 14 -2.35 -16.14 26.47
C LEU A 14 -2.10 -14.80 25.78
N GLY A 15 -1.49 -14.93 24.59
CA GLY A 15 -1.66 -14.05 23.45
C GLY A 15 -1.50 -12.54 23.67
N ILE A 16 -0.26 -12.05 23.71
CA ILE A 16 0.21 -10.80 23.08
C ILE A 16 1.72 -10.96 22.86
N CYS A 17 2.20 -10.56 21.68
CA CYS A 17 3.57 -10.73 21.19
C CYS A 17 4.64 -10.31 22.21
N ILE A 18 5.28 -11.30 22.85
CA ILE A 18 6.53 -11.11 23.59
C ILE A 18 7.68 -11.10 22.58
N ALA A 19 7.76 -10.03 21.79
CA ALA A 19 8.95 -9.71 21.00
C ALA A 19 9.73 -8.51 21.58
N CYS A 20 9.22 -7.87 22.64
CA CYS A 20 9.82 -6.62 23.16
C CYS A 20 10.56 -6.75 24.50
N PHE A 21 10.79 -7.95 25.03
CA PHE A 21 11.60 -8.07 26.24
C PHE A 21 12.75 -9.07 26.05
N LEU A 22 13.96 -8.53 26.24
CA LEU A 22 15.29 -9.15 26.40
C LEU A 22 16.12 -9.25 25.09
N THR A 23 17.25 -8.58 24.84
CA THR A 23 18.12 -7.60 25.54
C THR A 23 19.09 -6.97 24.52
N ILE A 24 19.61 -5.77 24.81
CA ILE A 24 20.91 -5.18 24.41
C ILE A 24 21.41 -5.37 22.96
N ASN A 25 20.91 -4.53 22.04
CA ASN A 25 21.64 -3.79 20.99
C ASN A 25 20.63 -3.23 19.98
N GLY A 26 19.99 -2.11 20.29
CA GLY A 26 19.44 -1.15 19.32
C GLY A 26 18.42 -1.61 18.26
N VAL A 27 17.77 -2.78 18.37
CA VAL A 27 16.67 -3.11 17.46
C VAL A 27 15.38 -2.48 17.97
N GLU A 28 15.18 -1.23 17.57
CA GLU A 28 13.86 -0.61 17.59
C GLU A 28 13.07 -1.19 16.41
N CYS A 29 12.17 -2.16 16.67
CA CYS A 29 11.09 -2.44 15.73
C CYS A 29 10.13 -1.25 15.77
N SER A 30 10.50 -0.16 15.11
CA SER A 30 9.55 0.89 14.82
C SER A 30 8.50 0.29 13.88
N PRO A 31 7.20 0.34 14.20
CA PRO A 31 6.19 0.06 13.20
C PRO A 31 6.44 1.07 12.07
N SER A 32 6.97 0.63 10.94
CA SER A 32 7.07 1.46 9.76
C SER A 32 5.63 1.74 9.31
N SER A 33 5.06 2.84 9.78
CA SER A 33 3.80 3.32 9.26
C SER A 33 4.03 3.71 7.81
N ASP A 34 3.47 2.93 6.88
CA ASP A 34 3.54 3.26 5.47
C ASP A 34 3.02 4.68 5.25
N ALA A 35 3.75 5.49 4.48
CA ALA A 35 3.25 6.79 4.05
C ALA A 35 2.03 6.57 3.15
N VAL A 36 0.88 7.12 3.51
CA VAL A 36 -0.39 6.87 2.81
C VAL A 36 -0.71 7.99 1.82
N PHE A 37 -0.99 7.61 0.58
CA PHE A 37 -1.26 8.47 -0.57
C PHE A 37 -2.66 8.15 -1.12
N ASP A 38 -3.67 8.81 -0.55
CA ASP A 38 -5.07 8.69 -1.01
C ASP A 38 -5.26 9.46 -2.33
N ILE A 39 -5.82 8.82 -3.35
CA ILE A 39 -6.05 9.41 -4.68
C ILE A 39 -6.95 10.66 -4.66
N PHE A 40 -7.83 10.84 -3.66
CA PHE A 40 -8.64 12.05 -3.52
C PHE A 40 -7.78 13.28 -3.27
N ASN A 41 -6.67 13.14 -2.54
CA ASN A 41 -5.70 14.22 -2.33
C ASN A 41 -4.97 14.64 -3.63
N TYR A 42 -5.11 13.84 -4.69
CA TYR A 42 -4.53 14.08 -6.01
C TYR A 42 -5.55 14.48 -7.07
N GLY A 43 -6.79 14.75 -6.65
CA GLY A 43 -7.87 15.24 -7.50
C GLY A 43 -8.74 14.16 -8.13
N ALA A 44 -8.71 12.94 -7.57
CA ALA A 44 -9.66 11.91 -7.96
C ALA A 44 -11.09 12.33 -7.62
N LYS A 45 -12.05 11.81 -8.38
CA LYS A 45 -13.49 11.96 -8.16
C LYS A 45 -14.18 10.64 -8.44
N ALA A 46 -15.00 10.20 -7.49
CA ALA A 46 -15.88 9.05 -7.66
C ALA A 46 -17.11 9.46 -8.51
N GLU A 47 -16.87 9.86 -9.75
CA GLU A 47 -17.90 10.25 -10.72
C GLU A 47 -17.81 9.30 -11.94
N PRO A 48 -18.95 8.83 -12.49
CA PRO A 48 -18.95 7.74 -13.50
C PRO A 48 -18.18 8.00 -14.80
N LYS A 49 -17.90 9.27 -15.11
CA LYS A 49 -17.26 9.71 -16.36
C LYS A 49 -15.97 10.49 -16.13
N PHE A 50 -15.57 10.68 -14.87
CA PHE A 50 -14.36 11.41 -14.56
C PHE A 50 -13.16 10.47 -14.69
N ASP A 51 -12.23 10.79 -15.57
CA ASP A 51 -11.02 10.01 -15.74
C ASP A 51 -10.04 10.28 -14.59
N ASN A 52 -9.90 9.29 -13.72
CA ASN A 52 -9.04 9.32 -12.54
C ASN A 52 -7.59 8.93 -12.83
N ALA A 53 -7.22 8.57 -14.07
CA ALA A 53 -5.88 8.08 -14.40
C ALA A 53 -4.79 9.06 -13.93
N LEU A 54 -4.96 10.36 -14.19
CA LEU A 54 -4.01 11.38 -13.76
C LEU A 54 -3.90 11.51 -12.24
N ALA A 55 -5.00 11.34 -11.51
CA ALA A 55 -4.97 11.39 -10.04
C ALA A 55 -4.22 10.18 -9.47
N ILE A 56 -4.47 9.00 -10.02
CA ILE A 56 -3.79 7.75 -9.65
C ILE A 56 -2.28 7.83 -9.96
N ILE A 57 -1.91 8.35 -11.13
CA ILE A 57 -0.49 8.54 -11.51
C ILE A 57 0.21 9.55 -10.59
N LYS A 58 -0.45 10.64 -10.21
CA LYS A 58 0.12 11.63 -9.28
C LYS A 58 0.31 11.04 -7.88
N ALA A 59 -0.67 10.29 -7.37
CA ALA A 59 -0.57 9.60 -6.09
C ALA A 59 0.59 8.60 -6.11
N TRP A 60 0.71 7.80 -7.17
CA TRP A 60 1.83 6.89 -7.38
C TRP A 60 3.17 7.61 -7.40
N LYS A 61 3.31 8.71 -8.15
CA LYS A 61 4.56 9.46 -8.20
C LYS A 61 4.98 9.96 -6.82
N ALA A 62 4.04 10.48 -6.04
CA ALA A 62 4.31 10.94 -4.67
C ALA A 62 4.73 9.77 -3.76
N ALA A 63 4.06 8.62 -3.87
CA ALA A 63 4.43 7.41 -3.13
C ALA A 63 5.83 6.91 -3.51
N CYS A 64 6.12 6.87 -4.80
CA CYS A 64 7.40 6.45 -5.37
C CYS A 64 8.57 7.32 -4.90
N GLU A 65 8.33 8.60 -4.60
CA GLU A 65 9.32 9.55 -4.09
C GLU A 65 9.53 9.49 -2.56
N SER A 66 8.74 8.69 -1.83
CA SER A 66 8.84 8.52 -0.38
C SER A 66 10.20 7.95 0.06
N SER A 67 10.66 8.34 1.25
CA SER A 67 11.89 7.82 1.86
C SER A 67 11.69 6.50 2.63
N GLY A 68 10.45 6.11 2.89
CA GLY A 68 10.09 4.87 3.57
C GLY A 68 9.01 4.10 2.80
N PRO A 69 8.57 2.94 3.31
CA PRO A 69 7.44 2.20 2.75
C PRO A 69 6.26 3.14 2.47
N ALA A 70 5.68 3.01 1.29
CA ALA A 70 4.63 3.91 0.80
C ALA A 70 3.43 3.11 0.31
N LYS A 71 2.25 3.68 0.47
CA LYS A 71 0.99 3.05 0.12
C LYS A 71 0.08 4.02 -0.62
N VAL A 72 -0.26 3.71 -1.86
CA VAL A 72 -1.30 4.39 -2.64
C VAL A 72 -2.64 3.74 -2.32
N VAL A 73 -3.63 4.52 -1.91
CA VAL A 73 -4.97 4.01 -1.57
C VAL A 73 -5.98 4.49 -2.60
N ILE A 74 -6.65 3.55 -3.24
CA ILE A 74 -7.86 3.76 -4.01
C ILE A 74 -9.02 3.35 -3.09
N PRO A 75 -9.72 4.32 -2.47
CA PRO A 75 -10.74 4.04 -1.47
C PRO A 75 -11.98 3.38 -2.08
N ALA A 76 -12.95 3.03 -1.24
CA ALA A 76 -14.23 2.49 -1.69
C ALA A 76 -14.97 3.48 -2.62
N GLY A 77 -15.54 2.95 -3.70
CA GLY A 77 -16.24 3.71 -4.74
C GLY A 77 -15.88 3.25 -6.15
N ASP A 78 -16.56 3.82 -7.13
CA ASP A 78 -16.33 3.54 -8.54
C ASP A 78 -15.48 4.65 -9.17
N PHE A 79 -14.30 4.28 -9.66
CA PHE A 79 -13.35 5.19 -10.26
C PHE A 79 -13.07 4.76 -11.69
N MET A 80 -13.63 5.49 -12.65
CA MET A 80 -13.23 5.33 -14.05
C MET A 80 -11.80 5.84 -14.21
N ALA A 81 -10.95 5.06 -14.85
CA ALA A 81 -9.59 5.44 -15.16
C ALA A 81 -9.24 4.94 -16.56
N GLY A 82 -8.67 5.83 -17.37
CA GLY A 82 -7.99 5.45 -18.60
C GLY A 82 -6.69 4.70 -18.32
N GLU A 83 -5.72 4.86 -19.20
CA GLU A 83 -4.41 4.24 -19.06
C GLU A 83 -3.66 4.75 -17.82
N VAL A 84 -3.20 3.83 -16.97
CA VAL A 84 -2.39 4.12 -15.77
C VAL A 84 -1.04 3.43 -15.87
N VAL A 85 0.03 4.22 -15.79
CA VAL A 85 1.41 3.71 -15.81
C VAL A 85 2.10 4.02 -14.49
N PHE A 86 2.30 2.99 -13.69
CA PHE A 86 3.11 2.98 -12.48
C PHE A 86 4.59 2.80 -12.86
N SER A 87 5.24 3.91 -13.17
CA SER A 87 6.66 3.93 -13.55
C SER A 87 7.57 4.17 -12.36
N GLY A 88 8.68 3.45 -12.34
CA GLY A 88 9.83 3.74 -11.48
C GLY A 88 11.02 4.30 -12.27
N PRO A 89 12.24 4.28 -11.71
CA PRO A 89 12.60 3.69 -10.41
C PRO A 89 12.06 4.49 -9.21
N CYS A 90 11.71 3.78 -8.13
CA CYS A 90 11.19 4.40 -6.90
C CYS A 90 12.26 4.49 -5.81
N LYS A 91 12.18 5.56 -5.01
CA LYS A 91 13.00 5.75 -3.81
C LYS A 91 12.47 4.94 -2.63
N ALA A 92 11.15 4.76 -2.59
CA ALA A 92 10.50 3.96 -1.55
C ALA A 92 11.01 2.51 -1.62
N PRO A 93 11.42 1.90 -0.49
CA PRO A 93 11.89 0.51 -0.46
C PRO A 93 10.81 -0.50 -0.81
N THR A 94 9.54 -0.15 -0.61
CA THR A 94 8.36 -0.93 -0.97
C THR A 94 7.22 0.04 -1.27
N THR A 95 6.51 -0.17 -2.36
CA THR A 95 5.32 0.62 -2.71
C THR A 95 4.11 -0.29 -2.85
N THR A 96 3.10 -0.08 -2.01
CA THR A 96 1.85 -0.82 -2.03
C THR A 96 0.79 0.00 -2.77
N VAL A 97 0.05 -0.63 -3.68
CA VAL A 97 -1.20 -0.09 -4.24
C VAL A 97 -2.33 -0.88 -3.63
N GLU A 98 -3.18 -0.21 -2.86
CA GLU A 98 -4.33 -0.79 -2.17
C GLU A 98 -5.62 -0.35 -2.86
N ILE A 99 -6.30 -1.31 -3.48
CA ILE A 99 -7.57 -1.11 -4.18
C ILE A 99 -8.71 -1.60 -3.30
N GLN A 100 -9.38 -0.66 -2.62
CA GLN A 100 -10.55 -0.92 -1.78
C GLN A 100 -11.86 -0.81 -2.58
N GLY A 101 -11.89 0.04 -3.61
CA GLY A 101 -13.05 0.22 -4.51
C GLY A 101 -12.93 -0.54 -5.83
N HIS A 102 -13.60 -0.01 -6.86
CA HIS A 102 -13.56 -0.54 -8.22
C HIS A 102 -12.86 0.46 -9.15
N LEU A 103 -11.88 -0.04 -9.90
CA LEU A 103 -11.39 0.65 -11.08
C LEU A 103 -12.24 0.22 -12.28
N LEU A 104 -12.79 1.19 -13.00
CA LEU A 104 -13.58 0.95 -14.20
C LEU A 104 -12.76 1.31 -15.42
N ALA A 105 -12.56 0.35 -16.31
CA ALA A 105 -11.88 0.55 -17.59
C ALA A 105 -12.78 1.32 -18.57
N ASN A 106 -12.18 2.14 -19.42
CA ASN A 106 -12.88 2.61 -20.61
C ASN A 106 -13.15 1.43 -21.56
N ILE A 107 -14.37 1.35 -22.08
CA ILE A 107 -14.79 0.31 -23.03
C ILE A 107 -14.14 0.48 -24.41
N ASP A 108 -13.61 1.66 -24.72
CA ASP A 108 -12.94 1.94 -25.99
C ASP A 108 -11.44 1.60 -25.91
N PRO A 109 -10.99 0.49 -26.53
CA PRO A 109 -9.60 0.07 -26.48
C PRO A 109 -8.65 1.02 -27.21
N SER A 110 -9.14 1.91 -28.08
CA SER A 110 -8.31 2.92 -28.75
C SER A 110 -7.75 3.97 -27.78
N THR A 111 -8.29 4.03 -26.56
CA THR A 111 -7.82 4.93 -25.50
C THR A 111 -6.55 4.44 -24.79
N TYR A 112 -6.11 3.20 -25.04
CA TYR A 112 -4.90 2.62 -24.44
C TYR A 112 -3.76 2.62 -25.46
N THR A 113 -2.87 3.59 -25.33
CA THR A 113 -1.73 3.79 -26.22
C THR A 113 -0.56 2.85 -25.93
N SER A 114 -0.39 2.42 -24.68
CA SER A 114 0.65 1.45 -24.30
C SER A 114 0.25 -0.02 -24.46
N GLY A 115 -0.97 -0.29 -24.96
CA GLY A 115 -1.50 -1.65 -25.13
C GLY A 115 -1.88 -2.33 -23.81
N ALA A 116 -1.81 -1.63 -22.68
CA ALA A 116 -2.26 -2.10 -21.38
C ALA A 116 -3.11 -1.01 -20.71
N TRP A 117 -4.08 -1.44 -19.89
CA TRP A 117 -4.88 -0.50 -19.09
C TRP A 117 -4.11 -0.04 -17.85
N ILE A 118 -3.52 -0.97 -17.11
CA ILE A 118 -2.65 -0.70 -15.95
C ILE A 118 -1.30 -1.36 -16.21
N MET A 119 -0.23 -0.56 -16.19
CA MET A 119 1.13 -1.02 -16.42
C MET A 119 2.01 -0.66 -15.24
N VAL A 120 2.79 -1.64 -14.75
CA VAL A 120 3.87 -1.41 -13.79
C VAL A 120 5.19 -1.63 -14.51
N GLN A 121 6.07 -0.63 -14.50
CA GLN A 121 7.35 -0.73 -15.22
C GLN A 121 8.52 -0.13 -14.45
N ARG A 122 9.66 -0.83 -14.47
CA ARG A 122 10.92 -0.39 -13.85
C ARG A 122 10.77 -0.02 -12.37
N VAL A 123 9.96 -0.79 -11.64
CA VAL A 123 9.77 -0.62 -10.20
C VAL A 123 10.17 -1.90 -9.49
N ASP A 124 10.92 -1.76 -8.40
CA ASP A 124 11.27 -2.85 -7.51
C ASP A 124 10.32 -2.86 -6.31
N ASN A 125 9.98 -4.06 -5.81
CA ASN A 125 9.17 -4.26 -4.60
C ASN A 125 7.80 -3.54 -4.61
N VAL A 126 7.01 -3.78 -5.67
CA VAL A 126 5.62 -3.34 -5.73
C VAL A 126 4.69 -4.41 -5.20
N VAL A 127 3.77 -4.02 -4.33
CA VAL A 127 2.71 -4.88 -3.83
C VAL A 127 1.37 -4.35 -4.34
N LEU A 128 0.59 -5.19 -4.99
CA LEU A 128 -0.80 -4.90 -5.35
C LEU A 128 -1.69 -5.64 -4.36
N THR A 129 -2.47 -4.90 -3.59
CA THR A 129 -3.46 -5.43 -2.66
C THR A 129 -4.84 -4.99 -3.10
N GLY A 130 -5.80 -5.88 -2.91
CA GLY A 130 -7.19 -5.61 -3.20
C GLY A 130 -8.08 -6.31 -2.20
N GLY A 131 -9.29 -5.81 -2.05
CA GLY A 131 -10.32 -6.41 -1.21
C GLY A 131 -11.71 -6.12 -1.74
N GLY A 132 -11.82 -5.99 -3.08
CA GLY A 132 -13.04 -5.59 -3.78
C GLY A 132 -14.28 -6.28 -3.21
N ASP A 133 -15.40 -5.57 -3.26
CA ASP A 133 -16.62 -5.93 -2.55
C ASP A 133 -16.95 -7.41 -2.79
N HIS A 134 -16.89 -8.23 -1.73
CA HIS A 134 -17.44 -9.59 -1.72
C HIS A 134 -18.97 -9.48 -1.68
N GLN A 135 -19.57 -8.71 -2.59
CA GLN A 135 -21.02 -8.57 -2.66
C GLN A 135 -21.57 -9.76 -3.46
N ARG A 136 -22.01 -10.75 -2.68
CA ARG A 136 -22.70 -11.97 -3.11
C ARG A 136 -24.08 -11.66 -3.69
#